data_AF-A0AAV7W6S1-F1
#
_entry.id   AF-A0AAV7W6S1-F1
#
_cell.length_a   1.000
_cell.length_b   1.000
_cell.length_c   1.000
_cell.angle_alpha   90.00
_cell.angle_beta   90.00
_cell.angle_gamma   90.00
#
_symmetry.space_group_name_H-M   'P 1'
#
loop_
_entity.id
_entity.type
_entity.pdbx_description
1 polymer ?
#
loop_
_entity_poly.entity_id
_entity_poly.type
_entity_poly.pdbx_seq_one_letter_code
_entity_poly.pdbx_strand_id
1 'polypeptide(L)'
;MIALSIDTVEDHFGWSTDINAYNGELEPKETLPFPIIADPKRDLAVQLGMLDPDEKDNEGMPVTARCVYIIGPDKKMKLSVLYPATTGRNFDELLRVIDSLQLTSNHSVATPVDWQSGDRVMVPPTMSEEDASKKFHCGVFTKELPSGKKYLRYTAHPK
;
A
#
# COMPACT_ATOMS: atom_id res chain seq x y z
N MET A 1 -8.46 4.41 7.19
CA MET A 1 -7.62 5.18 6.23
C MET A 1 -7.52 6.61 6.72
N ILE A 2 -6.55 7.38 6.24
CA ILE A 2 -6.41 8.81 6.54
C ILE A 2 -5.81 9.49 5.30
N ALA A 3 -6.34 10.65 4.92
CA ALA A 3 -5.83 11.46 3.82
C ALA A 3 -5.08 12.69 4.36
N LEU A 4 -4.36 13.39 3.48
CA LEU A 4 -3.63 14.62 3.81
C LEU A 4 -3.57 15.49 2.55
N SER A 5 -3.79 16.80 2.71
CA SER A 5 -3.41 17.81 1.71
C SER A 5 -2.84 19.05 2.39
N ILE A 6 -2.32 19.97 1.59
CA ILE A 6 -1.80 21.27 2.05
C ILE A 6 -2.90 22.34 2.17
N ASP A 7 -4.16 21.98 1.97
CA ASP A 7 -5.30 22.90 2.05
C ASP A 7 -5.82 23.03 3.49
N THR A 8 -6.76 23.95 3.70
CA THR A 8 -7.38 24.18 5.00
C THR A 8 -8.46 23.15 5.32
N VAL A 9 -8.87 23.08 6.59
CA VAL A 9 -9.95 22.20 7.02
C VAL A 9 -11.29 22.61 6.40
N GLU A 10 -11.51 23.92 6.25
CA GLU A 10 -12.68 24.50 5.59
C GLU A 10 -12.77 24.05 4.13
N ASP A 11 -11.65 24.09 3.40
CA ASP A 11 -11.58 23.59 2.02
C ASP A 11 -11.88 22.08 1.95
N HIS A 12 -11.42 21.31 2.94
CA HIS A 12 -11.67 19.87 3.01
C HIS A 12 -13.15 19.53 3.19
N PHE A 13 -13.89 20.29 3.99
CA PHE A 13 -15.34 20.08 4.15
C PHE A 13 -16.09 20.38 2.85
N GLY A 14 -15.76 21.50 2.20
CA GLY A 14 -16.31 21.84 0.88
C GLY A 14 -16.03 20.75 -0.16
N TRP A 15 -14.78 20.34 -0.28
CA TRP A 15 -14.36 19.31 -1.24
C TRP A 15 -14.95 17.92 -0.94
N SER A 16 -15.17 17.58 0.34
CA SER A 16 -15.80 16.31 0.73
C SER A 16 -17.21 16.16 0.14
N THR A 17 -17.94 17.28 0.03
CA THR A 17 -19.26 17.31 -0.63
C THR A 17 -19.14 16.94 -2.11
N ASP A 18 -18.18 17.52 -2.83
CA ASP A 18 -17.94 17.20 -4.24
C ASP A 18 -17.52 15.73 -4.43
N ILE A 19 -16.71 15.18 -3.51
CA ILE A 19 -16.28 13.78 -3.57
C ILE A 19 -17.45 12.82 -3.38
N ASN A 20 -18.34 13.11 -2.44
CA ASN A 20 -19.55 12.31 -2.24
C ASN A 20 -20.51 12.41 -3.45
N ALA A 21 -20.64 13.60 -4.04
CA ALA A 21 -21.39 13.80 -5.29
C ALA A 21 -20.79 13.00 -6.45
N TYR A 22 -19.47 13.03 -6.62
CA TYR A 22 -18.74 12.24 -7.62
C TYR A 22 -18.98 10.74 -7.48
N ASN A 23 -19.05 10.25 -6.24
CA ASN A 23 -19.33 8.84 -5.94
C ASN A 23 -20.82 8.46 -6.08
N GLY A 24 -21.68 9.39 -6.49
CA GLY A 24 -23.10 9.13 -6.78
C GLY A 24 -24.01 9.17 -5.56
N GLU A 25 -23.59 9.79 -4.45
CA GLU A 25 -24.48 10.01 -3.31
C GLU A 25 -25.60 10.99 -3.67
N LEU A 26 -26.85 10.64 -3.35
CA LEU A 26 -28.03 11.45 -3.66
C LEU A 26 -28.11 12.74 -2.83
N GLU A 27 -27.58 12.70 -1.61
CA GLU A 27 -27.48 13.83 -0.68
C GLU A 27 -26.03 13.96 -0.20
N PRO A 28 -25.15 14.62 -0.99
CA PRO A 28 -23.74 14.70 -0.67
C PRO A 28 -23.50 15.46 0.64
N LYS A 29 -22.70 14.86 1.53
CA LYS A 29 -22.37 15.42 2.84
C LYS A 29 -20.93 15.91 2.85
N GLU A 30 -20.62 16.77 3.82
CA GLU A 30 -19.24 17.21 4.10
C GLU A 30 -18.41 16.14 4.84
N THR A 31 -18.94 14.94 5.06
CA THR A 31 -18.27 13.86 5.81
C THR A 31 -17.81 12.73 4.91
N LEU A 32 -16.60 12.23 5.16
CA LEU A 32 -16.03 11.06 4.49
C LEU A 32 -15.83 9.91 5.50
N PRO A 33 -15.70 8.65 5.04
CA PRO A 33 -15.41 7.50 5.91
C PRO A 33 -13.99 7.50 6.49
N PHE A 34 -13.20 8.53 6.20
CA PHE A 34 -11.85 8.76 6.72
C PHE A 34 -11.61 10.26 6.89
N PRO A 35 -10.77 10.67 7.85
CA PRO A 35 -10.38 12.07 8.00
C PRO A 35 -9.38 12.50 6.93
N ILE A 36 -9.32 13.81 6.69
CA ILE A 36 -8.28 14.48 5.89
C ILE A 36 -7.49 15.39 6.84
N ILE A 37 -6.16 15.26 6.84
CA ILE A 37 -5.24 16.14 7.59
C ILE A 37 -5.01 17.41 6.78
N ALA A 38 -5.19 18.57 7.42
CA ALA A 38 -4.77 19.87 6.90
C ALA A 38 -3.32 20.15 7.27
N ASP A 39 -2.46 20.32 6.26
CA ASP A 39 -1.04 20.66 6.41
C ASP A 39 -0.66 21.95 5.64
N PRO A 40 -1.31 23.10 5.90
CA PRO A 40 -1.06 24.34 5.15
C PRO A 40 0.36 24.88 5.33
N LYS A 41 1.03 24.51 6.42
CA LYS A 41 2.44 24.85 6.68
C LYS A 41 3.42 23.91 5.98
N ARG A 42 2.95 22.80 5.41
CA ARG A 42 3.76 21.75 4.78
C ARG A 42 4.73 21.07 5.75
N ASP A 43 4.48 21.16 7.05
CA ASP A 43 5.39 20.63 8.07
C ASP A 43 5.47 19.09 7.94
N LEU A 44 4.33 18.43 7.74
CA LEU A 44 4.27 16.99 7.53
C LEU A 44 4.75 16.61 6.13
N ALA A 45 4.35 17.36 5.11
CA ALA A 45 4.75 17.12 3.72
C ALA A 45 6.27 17.15 3.55
N VAL A 46 6.96 18.10 4.19
CA VAL A 46 8.44 18.16 4.19
C VAL A 46 9.04 17.00 4.99
N GLN A 47 8.57 16.76 6.22
CA GLN A 47 9.12 15.71 7.09
C GLN A 47 9.00 14.31 6.49
N LEU A 48 7.91 14.06 5.76
CA LEU A 48 7.62 12.76 5.16
C LEU A 48 8.16 12.63 3.73
N GLY A 49 8.78 13.69 3.18
CA GLY A 49 9.32 13.68 1.81
C GLY A 49 8.24 13.55 0.75
N MET A 50 7.09 14.21 0.96
CA MET A 50 5.91 14.12 0.09
C MET A 50 5.81 15.24 -0.94
N LEU A 51 6.74 16.21 -0.99
CA LEU A 51 6.62 17.34 -1.91
C LEU A 51 6.95 16.93 -3.35
N ASP A 52 6.10 17.34 -4.27
CA ASP A 52 6.34 17.22 -5.71
C ASP A 52 7.30 18.35 -6.14
N PRO A 53 8.44 18.04 -6.79
CA PRO A 53 9.41 19.06 -7.18
C PRO A 53 8.91 19.97 -8.31
N ASP A 54 7.97 19.48 -9.14
CA ASP A 54 7.53 20.15 -10.36
C ASP A 54 6.21 20.91 -10.17
N GLU A 55 5.35 20.45 -9.27
CA GLU A 55 4.03 21.03 -9.04
C GLU A 55 4.04 22.08 -7.92
N LYS A 56 3.45 23.24 -8.19
CA LYS A 56 3.42 24.39 -7.29
C LYS A 56 2.02 24.99 -7.19
N ASP A 57 1.70 25.55 -6.04
CA ASP A 57 0.48 26.31 -5.85
C ASP A 57 0.56 27.70 -6.53
N ASN A 58 -0.52 28.48 -6.40
CA ASN A 58 -0.61 29.83 -6.97
C ASN A 58 0.44 30.80 -6.42
N GLU A 59 1.05 30.50 -5.27
CA GLU A 59 2.10 31.29 -4.62
C GLU A 59 3.51 30.79 -5.01
N GLY A 60 3.60 29.77 -5.87
CA GLY A 60 4.85 29.19 -6.36
C GLY A 60 5.48 28.20 -5.38
N MET A 61 4.76 27.78 -4.35
CA MET A 61 5.22 26.86 -3.31
C MET A 61 4.90 25.41 -3.69
N PRO A 62 5.82 24.45 -3.49
CA PRO A 62 5.58 23.05 -3.83
C PRO A 62 4.31 22.47 -3.18
N VAL A 63 3.60 21.63 -3.93
CA VAL A 63 2.44 20.86 -3.44
C VAL A 63 2.84 19.41 -3.15
N THR A 64 1.97 18.65 -2.50
CA THR A 64 2.25 17.23 -2.24
C THR A 64 2.10 16.39 -3.52
N ALA A 65 3.07 15.52 -3.75
CA ALA A 65 2.94 14.39 -4.65
C ALA A 65 1.91 13.38 -4.10
N ARG A 66 1.51 12.41 -4.92
CA ARG A 66 0.51 11.40 -4.56
C ARG A 66 1.17 10.25 -3.79
N CYS A 67 1.60 10.54 -2.56
CA CYS A 67 2.22 9.55 -1.69
C CYS A 67 1.18 8.62 -1.03
N VAL A 68 1.60 7.39 -0.77
CA VAL A 68 0.89 6.42 0.07
C VAL A 68 1.90 5.79 1.03
N TYR A 69 1.56 5.74 2.32
CA TYR A 69 2.34 5.05 3.34
C TYR A 69 1.46 4.02 4.03
N ILE A 70 1.90 2.76 4.06
CA ILE A 70 1.24 1.68 4.79
C ILE A 70 2.00 1.48 6.10
N ILE A 71 1.35 1.76 7.22
CA ILE A 71 1.93 1.71 8.57
C ILE A 71 1.36 0.50 9.32
N GLY A 72 2.25 -0.33 9.88
CA GLY A 72 1.86 -1.50 10.66
C GLY A 72 1.39 -1.15 12.08
N PRO A 73 0.78 -2.10 12.82
CA PRO A 73 0.38 -1.90 14.21
C PRO A 73 1.54 -1.50 15.13
N ASP A 74 2.76 -1.93 14.79
CA ASP A 74 4.03 -1.58 15.43
C ASP A 74 4.54 -0.17 15.11
N LYS A 75 3.72 0.64 14.42
CA LYS A 75 4.01 2.04 14.01
C LYS A 75 5.18 2.16 13.04
N LYS A 76 5.64 1.05 12.45
CA LYS A 76 6.69 1.06 11.43
C LYS A 76 6.08 1.10 10.04
N MET A 77 6.71 1.85 9.15
CA MET A 77 6.40 1.82 7.72
C MET A 77 6.66 0.42 7.16
N LYS A 78 5.69 -0.11 6.41
CA LYS A 78 5.76 -1.43 5.75
C LYS A 78 5.93 -1.30 4.24
N LEU A 79 5.33 -0.27 3.65
CA LEU A 79 5.40 0.01 2.23
C LEU A 79 5.15 1.50 2.01
N SER A 80 5.79 2.07 0.98
CA SER A 80 5.46 3.40 0.48
C SER A 80 5.38 3.39 -1.03
N VAL A 81 4.56 4.27 -1.60
CA VAL A 81 4.51 4.52 -3.04
C VAL A 81 4.46 6.01 -3.30
N LEU A 82 5.21 6.47 -4.29
CA LEU A 82 5.30 7.86 -4.72
C LEU A 82 4.87 7.94 -6.19
N TYR A 83 3.74 8.60 -6.45
CA TYR A 83 3.29 8.96 -7.79
C TYR A 83 3.34 10.48 -7.95
N PRO A 84 3.66 11.01 -9.15
CA PRO A 84 3.54 12.44 -9.42
C PRO A 84 2.05 12.85 -9.43
N ALA A 85 1.76 14.14 -9.29
CA ALA A 85 0.38 14.64 -9.36
C ALA A 85 -0.34 14.27 -10.67
N THR A 86 0.41 14.13 -11.77
CA THR A 86 -0.08 13.80 -13.11
C THR A 86 -0.53 12.35 -13.28
N THR A 87 -0.16 11.44 -12.36
CA THR A 87 -0.48 10.00 -12.48
C THR A 87 -1.38 9.55 -11.33
N GLY A 88 -2.65 9.24 -11.64
CA GLY A 88 -3.60 8.68 -10.67
C GLY A 88 -3.12 7.33 -10.11
N ARG A 89 -3.42 7.08 -8.82
CA ARG A 89 -3.04 5.84 -8.12
C ARG A 89 -3.99 4.69 -8.49
N ASN A 90 -3.46 3.47 -8.51
CA ASN A 90 -4.25 2.25 -8.58
C ASN A 90 -4.58 1.75 -7.16
N PHE A 91 -5.85 1.85 -6.73
CA PHE A 91 -6.27 1.39 -5.40
C PHE A 91 -6.38 -0.14 -5.28
N ASP A 92 -6.59 -0.86 -6.38
CA ASP A 92 -6.58 -2.34 -6.37
C ASP A 92 -5.19 -2.85 -6.00
N GLU A 93 -4.14 -2.20 -6.50
CA GLU A 93 -2.76 -2.53 -6.12
C GLU A 93 -2.51 -2.26 -4.63
N LEU A 94 -3.06 -1.16 -4.09
CA LEU A 94 -2.94 -0.85 -2.66
C LEU A 94 -3.62 -1.93 -1.79
N LEU A 95 -4.80 -2.42 -2.20
CA LEU A 95 -5.47 -3.53 -1.51
C LEU A 95 -4.66 -4.82 -1.63
N ARG A 96 -4.16 -5.15 -2.83
CA ARG A 96 -3.35 -6.35 -3.08
C ARG A 96 -2.09 -6.40 -2.21
N VAL A 97 -1.38 -5.27 -2.07
CA VAL A 97 -0.19 -5.23 -1.21
C VAL A 97 -0.55 -5.25 0.28
N ILE A 98 -1.73 -4.73 0.69
CA ILE A 98 -2.22 -4.89 2.07
C ILE A 98 -2.46 -6.37 2.37
N ASP A 99 -3.14 -7.10 1.49
CA ASP A 99 -3.36 -8.54 1.64
C ASP A 99 -2.03 -9.30 1.77
N SER A 100 -1.07 -8.96 0.90
CA SER A 100 0.29 -9.51 0.97
C SER A 100 1.00 -9.20 2.30
N LEU A 101 0.97 -7.96 2.77
CA LEU A 101 1.61 -7.55 4.02
C LEU A 101 1.00 -8.26 5.23
N GLN A 102 -0.32 -8.43 5.25
CA GLN A 102 -1.00 -9.17 6.31
C GLN A 102 -0.69 -10.67 6.26
N LEU A 103 -0.72 -11.26 5.06
CA LEU A 103 -0.40 -12.68 4.85
C LEU A 103 1.03 -13.01 5.30
N THR A 104 2.00 -12.22 4.84
CA THR A 104 3.43 -12.44 5.17
C THR A 104 3.77 -12.13 6.62
N SER A 105 2.97 -11.30 7.30
CA SER A 105 3.10 -11.07 8.75
C SER A 105 2.59 -12.25 9.58
N ASN A 106 1.56 -12.96 9.10
CA ASN A 106 0.92 -14.04 9.84
C ASN A 106 1.47 -15.43 9.47
N HIS A 107 2.00 -15.56 8.26
CA HIS A 107 2.53 -16.81 7.72
C HIS A 107 3.95 -16.57 7.21
N SER A 108 4.86 -17.51 7.47
CA SER A 108 6.26 -17.45 7.00
C SER A 108 6.36 -17.77 5.51
N VAL A 109 5.75 -16.93 4.67
CA VAL A 109 5.70 -17.02 3.20
C VAL A 109 6.06 -15.66 2.61
N ALA A 110 6.28 -15.61 1.30
CA ALA A 110 6.41 -14.38 0.53
C ALA A 110 5.51 -14.45 -0.72
N THR A 111 4.97 -13.34 -1.18
CA THR A 111 4.14 -13.28 -2.39
C THR A 111 5.03 -13.06 -3.63
N PRO A 112 4.84 -13.81 -4.74
CA PRO A 112 5.60 -13.59 -5.96
C PRO A 112 5.15 -12.31 -6.71
N VAL A 113 5.85 -11.98 -7.80
CA VAL A 113 5.43 -10.95 -8.76
C VAL A 113 4.00 -11.23 -9.25
N ASP A 114 3.22 -10.17 -9.41
CA ASP A 114 1.82 -10.17 -9.87
C ASP A 114 0.84 -11.03 -9.06
N TRP A 115 1.26 -11.49 -7.87
CA TRP A 115 0.46 -12.34 -6.98
C TRP A 115 -0.90 -11.71 -6.66
N GLN A 116 -1.97 -12.50 -6.81
CA GLN A 116 -3.31 -12.18 -6.33
C GLN A 116 -3.69 -13.04 -5.13
N SER A 117 -4.64 -12.56 -4.33
CA SER A 117 -5.16 -13.32 -3.19
C SER A 117 -5.69 -14.69 -3.64
N GLY A 118 -5.23 -15.75 -2.97
CA GLY A 118 -5.50 -17.14 -3.35
C GLY A 118 -4.43 -17.80 -4.25
N ASP A 119 -3.54 -17.04 -4.89
CA ASP A 119 -2.44 -17.60 -5.68
C ASP A 119 -1.39 -18.29 -4.80
N ARG A 120 -0.59 -19.16 -5.43
CA ARG A 120 0.56 -19.79 -4.78
C ARG A 120 1.54 -18.74 -4.27
N VAL A 121 2.13 -19.05 -3.12
CA VAL A 121 3.13 -18.21 -2.46
C VAL A 121 4.49 -18.90 -2.43
N MET A 122 5.53 -18.12 -2.16
CA MET A 122 6.91 -18.56 -2.07
C MET A 122 7.25 -18.98 -0.64
N VAL A 123 8.00 -20.08 -0.51
CA VAL A 123 8.63 -20.47 0.76
C VAL A 123 9.92 -19.65 0.94
N PRO A 124 10.14 -18.96 2.08
CA PRO A 124 11.34 -18.15 2.29
C PRO A 124 12.61 -18.98 2.11
N PRO A 125 13.64 -18.48 1.41
CA PRO A 125 14.85 -19.25 1.11
C PRO A 125 15.64 -19.63 2.37
N THR A 126 15.41 -18.95 3.49
CA THR A 126 16.03 -19.21 4.79
C THR A 126 15.46 -20.42 5.53
N MET A 127 14.31 -20.94 5.11
CA MET A 127 13.67 -22.10 5.75
C MET A 127 14.26 -23.41 5.22
N SER A 128 14.60 -24.35 6.10
CA SER A 128 15.10 -25.68 5.69
C SER A 128 14.02 -26.49 4.93
N GLU A 129 14.42 -27.51 4.16
CA GLU A 129 13.45 -28.41 3.50
C GLU A 129 12.58 -29.14 4.54
N GLU A 130 13.18 -29.60 5.65
CA GLU A 130 12.47 -30.30 6.72
C GLU A 130 11.41 -29.41 7.40
N ASP A 131 11.77 -28.17 7.72
CA ASP A 131 10.83 -27.23 8.36
C ASP A 131 9.71 -26.85 7.40
N ALA A 132 10.04 -26.67 6.12
CA ALA A 132 9.05 -26.36 5.09
C ALA A 132 8.05 -27.52 4.92
N SER A 133 8.52 -28.77 4.87
CA SER A 133 7.66 -29.95 4.80
C SER A 133 6.77 -30.13 6.04
N LYS A 134 7.25 -29.78 7.23
CA LYS A 134 6.44 -29.82 8.47
C LYS A 134 5.39 -28.71 8.50
N LYS A 135 5.75 -27.51 8.04
CA LYS A 135 4.91 -26.31 8.13
C LYS A 135 3.84 -26.25 7.05
N PHE A 136 4.16 -26.66 5.82
CA PHE A 136 3.27 -26.53 4.67
C PHE A 136 2.63 -27.87 4.33
N HIS A 137 1.52 -28.20 5.00
CA HIS A 137 0.80 -29.47 4.85
C HIS A 137 0.24 -29.71 3.43
N CYS A 138 0.03 -28.65 2.65
CA CYS A 138 -0.38 -28.74 1.24
C CYS A 138 0.77 -29.07 0.27
N GLY A 139 1.99 -29.27 0.80
CA GLY A 139 3.17 -29.62 0.03
C GLY A 139 3.96 -28.41 -0.47
N VAL A 140 5.24 -28.65 -0.74
CA VAL A 140 6.18 -27.66 -1.28
C VAL A 140 6.67 -28.14 -2.64
N PHE A 141 6.50 -27.31 -3.66
CA PHE A 141 7.00 -27.56 -5.00
C PHE A 141 8.30 -26.77 -5.22
N THR A 142 9.40 -27.47 -5.43
CA THR A 142 10.70 -26.87 -5.76
C THR A 142 10.89 -26.93 -7.28
N LYS A 143 11.14 -25.77 -7.90
CA LYS A 143 11.46 -25.71 -9.32
C LYS A 143 12.96 -25.91 -9.52
N GLU A 144 13.31 -26.89 -10.35
CA GLU A 144 14.69 -27.17 -10.75
C GLU A 144 15.24 -26.01 -11.59
N LEU A 145 16.47 -25.60 -11.28
CA LEU A 145 17.16 -24.49 -11.93
C LEU A 145 18.57 -24.93 -12.36
N PRO A 146 19.15 -24.33 -13.42
CA PRO A 146 20.49 -24.68 -13.90
C PRO A 146 21.60 -24.55 -12.85
N SER A 147 21.40 -23.75 -11.81
CA SER A 147 22.37 -23.59 -10.71
C SER A 147 22.39 -24.76 -9.72
N GLY A 148 21.43 -25.69 -9.79
CA GLY A 148 21.21 -26.75 -8.80
C GLY A 148 20.73 -26.25 -7.42
N LYS A 149 20.55 -24.94 -7.24
CA LYS A 149 20.06 -24.37 -5.98
C LYS A 149 18.54 -24.49 -5.89
N LYS A 150 18.05 -24.87 -4.70
CA LYS A 150 16.62 -25.13 -4.41
C LYS A 150 15.91 -23.97 -3.71
N TYR A 151 16.19 -22.72 -4.11
CA TYR A 151 15.56 -21.55 -3.48
C TYR A 151 14.17 -21.25 -4.07
N LEU A 152 13.88 -21.69 -5.30
CA LEU A 152 12.64 -21.39 -5.99
C LEU A 152 11.56 -22.40 -5.58
N ARG A 153 10.97 -22.16 -4.42
CA ARG A 153 10.00 -23.05 -3.76
C ARG A 153 8.64 -22.39 -3.63
N TYR A 154 7.60 -23.10 -4.05
CA TYR A 154 6.21 -22.66 -4.00
C TYR A 154 5.42 -23.53 -3.02
N THR A 155 4.42 -22.95 -2.38
CA THR A 155 3.38 -23.65 -1.60
C THR A 155 2.01 -23.06 -1.92
N ALA A 156 0.94 -23.80 -1.66
CA ALA A 156 -0.42 -23.28 -1.76
C ALA A 156 -0.61 -22.09 -0.80
N HIS A 157 -1.55 -21.20 -1.13
CA HIS A 157 -1.95 -20.10 -0.27
C HIS A 157 -2.38 -20.64 1.11
N PRO A 158 -1.78 -20.16 2.22
CA PRO A 158 -2.19 -20.54 3.57
C PRO A 158 -3.66 -20.16 3.81
N LYS A 159 -4.41 -21.02 4.50
CA LYS A 159 -5.75 -20.68 4.98
C LYS A 159 -5.70 -20.09 6.38
#